data_AF-A0A495V4S8-F1
#
_entry.id   AF-A0A495V4S8-F1
#
_cell.length_a   1.000
_cell.length_b   1.000
_cell.length_c   1.000
_cell.angle_alpha   90.00
_cell.angle_beta   90.00
_cell.angle_gamma   90.00
#
_symmetry.space_group_name_H-M   'P 1'
#
loop_
_entity.id
_entity.type
_entity.pdbx_description
1 polymer ?
#
loop_
_entity_poly.entity_id
_entity_poly.type
_entity_poly.pdbx_seq_one_letter_code
_entity_poly.pdbx_strand_id
1 'polypeptide(L)'
;MHTLVLRNVPDDIYRQLKESAAIHRRSMTQEAILSLQAGLEGQDASRARASPEETLDWLRREVWPLPVLDRRTDDEILGYNTDGHFA
;
A
#
# COMPACT_ATOMS: atom_id res chain seq x y z
N MET A 1 20.34 -18.49 15.60
CA MET A 1 18.88 -18.25 15.45
C MET A 1 18.37 -17.55 16.70
N HIS A 2 17.45 -16.60 16.56
CA HIS A 2 16.80 -15.95 17.70
C HIS A 2 15.37 -16.47 17.77
N THR A 3 14.90 -16.80 18.99
CA THR A 3 13.56 -17.35 19.20
C THR A 3 12.69 -16.28 19.84
N LEU A 4 11.62 -15.90 19.16
CA LEU A 4 10.60 -14.98 19.66
C LEU A 4 9.39 -15.79 20.15
N VAL A 5 8.91 -15.52 21.36
CA VAL A 5 7.69 -16.14 21.90
C VAL A 5 6.66 -15.04 22.16
N LEU A 6 5.56 -15.08 21.40
CA LEU A 6 4.41 -14.20 21.63
C LEU A 6 3.54 -14.82 22.74
N ARG A 7 3.36 -14.12 23.85
CA ARG A 7 2.48 -14.54 24.96
C ARG A 7 1.22 -13.69 24.97
N ASN A 8 0.11 -14.30 25.41
CA ASN A 8 -1.18 -13.63 25.55
C ASN A 8 -1.67 -12.99 24.25
N VAL A 9 -1.48 -13.67 23.12
CA VAL A 9 -2.02 -13.22 21.82
C VAL A 9 -3.54 -13.25 21.90
N PRO A 10 -4.23 -12.13 21.61
CA PRO A 10 -5.68 -12.09 21.58
C PRO A 10 -6.29 -13.14 20.63
N ASP A 11 -7.42 -13.72 21.02
CA ASP A 11 -8.04 -14.84 20.28
C ASP A 11 -8.44 -14.48 18.85
N ASP A 12 -8.86 -13.23 18.63
CA ASP A 12 -9.19 -12.68 17.33
C ASP A 12 -7.96 -12.62 16.42
N ILE A 13 -6.83 -12.12 16.93
CA ILE A 13 -5.56 -12.07 16.20
C ILE A 13 -5.05 -13.47 15.88
N TYR A 14 -5.12 -14.39 16.85
CA TYR A 14 -4.72 -15.78 16.62
C TYR A 14 -5.56 -16.43 15.51
N ARG A 15 -6.89 -16.20 15.52
CA ARG A 15 -7.80 -16.72 14.51
C ARG A 15 -7.51 -16.16 13.12
N GLN A 16 -7.35 -14.84 13.01
CA GLN A 16 -6.99 -14.18 11.75
C GLN A 16 -5.66 -14.73 11.19
N LEU A 17 -4.65 -14.91 12.04
CA LEU A 17 -3.37 -15.46 11.61
C LEU A 17 -3.50 -16.89 11.09
N LYS A 18 -4.33 -17.71 11.75
CA LYS A 18 -4.59 -19.09 11.35
C LYS A 18 -5.34 -19.20 10.02
N GLU A 19 -6.34 -18.34 9.82
CA GLU A 19 -7.08 -18.24 8.55
C GLU A 19 -6.15 -17.79 7.42
N SER A 20 -5.37 -16.73 7.65
CA SER A 20 -4.37 -16.23 6.70
C SER A 20 -3.35 -17.30 6.31
N ALA A 21 -2.81 -18.03 7.30
CA ALA A 21 -1.87 -19.12 7.07
C ALA A 21 -2.46 -20.24 6.20
N ALA A 22 -3.74 -20.59 6.41
CA ALA A 22 -4.44 -21.58 5.62
C ALA A 22 -4.64 -21.12 4.16
N ILE A 23 -5.04 -19.85 3.97
CA ILE A 23 -5.21 -19.23 2.64
C ILE A 23 -3.87 -19.21 1.89
N HIS A 24 -2.80 -18.78 2.56
CA HIS A 24 -1.46 -18.69 1.96
C HIS A 24 -0.75 -20.04 1.84
N ARG A 25 -1.34 -21.14 2.35
CA ARG A 25 -0.77 -22.50 2.41
C ARG A 25 0.62 -22.51 3.07
N ARG A 26 0.75 -21.82 4.19
CA ARG A 26 2.00 -21.68 4.95
C ARG A 26 1.81 -22.12 6.39
N SER A 27 2.93 -22.38 7.07
CA SER A 27 2.89 -22.65 8.51
C SER A 27 2.53 -21.39 9.29
N MET A 28 1.92 -21.58 10.46
CA MET A 28 1.62 -20.49 11.41
C MET A 28 2.86 -19.63 11.75
N THR A 29 4.01 -20.27 11.93
CA THR A 29 5.26 -19.58 12.24
C THR A 29 5.71 -18.69 11.08
N GLN A 30 5.64 -19.21 9.85
CA GLN A 30 6.01 -18.44 8.66
C GLN A 30 5.06 -17.27 8.44
N GLU A 31 3.77 -17.48 8.64
CA GLU A 31 2.76 -16.41 8.55
C GLU A 31 2.98 -15.32 9.61
N ALA A 32 3.31 -15.71 10.84
CA ALA A 32 3.66 -14.79 11.91
C ALA A 32 4.89 -13.94 11.57
N ILE A 33 5.95 -14.56 11.05
CA ILE A 33 7.17 -13.86 10.63
C ILE A 33 6.87 -12.84 9.54
N LEU A 34 6.13 -13.22 8.50
CA LEU A 34 5.80 -12.34 7.39
C LEU A 34 4.88 -11.18 7.82
N SER A 35 3.92 -11.46 8.69
CA SER A 35 3.03 -10.44 9.26
C SER A 35 3.80 -9.43 10.11
N LEU A 36 4.75 -9.89 10.92
CA LEU A 36 5.66 -9.01 11.68
C LEU A 36 6.55 -8.19 10.75
N GLN A 37 7.10 -8.81 9.71
CA GLN A 37 7.93 -8.11 8.72
C GLN A 37 7.13 -6.99 8.02
N ALA A 38 5.94 -7.29 7.51
CA ALA A 38 5.09 -6.31 6.86
C ALA A 38 4.68 -5.16 7.79
N GLY A 39 4.40 -5.46 9.07
CA GLY A 39 4.08 -4.44 10.07
C GLY A 39 5.25 -3.53 10.41
N LEU A 40 6.49 -4.04 10.40
CA LEU A 40 7.70 -3.25 10.61
C LEU A 40 8.04 -2.40 9.38
N GLU A 41 7.99 -2.99 8.18
CA GLU A 41 8.22 -2.29 6.91
C GLU A 41 7.17 -1.19 6.67
N GLY A 42 5.90 -1.44 7.00
CA GLY A 42 4.83 -0.44 6.90
C GLY A 42 5.04 0.75 7.85
N GLN A 43 5.62 0.52 9.03
CA GLN A 43 5.99 1.60 9.95
C GLN A 43 7.17 2.42 9.42
N ASP A 44 8.17 1.78 8.84
CA ASP A 44 9.29 2.50 8.22
C ASP A 44 8.82 3.27 6.98
N ALA A 45 7.96 2.70 6.14
CA ALA A 45 7.37 3.41 5.01
C ALA A 45 6.48 4.59 5.44
N SER A 46 5.74 4.44 6.54
CA SER A 46 4.95 5.54 7.11
C SER A 46 5.82 6.63 7.71
N ARG A 47 6.98 6.29 8.29
CA ARG A 47 7.93 7.25 8.87
C ARG A 47 8.80 7.91 7.80
N ALA A 48 9.09 7.20 6.72
CA ALA A 48 9.85 7.67 5.56
C ALA A 48 8.99 8.39 4.52
N ARG A 49 7.66 8.43 4.70
CA ARG A 49 6.80 9.18 3.80
C ARG A 49 7.12 10.67 3.95
N ALA A 50 7.66 11.24 2.88
CA ALA A 50 7.84 12.68 2.76
C ALA A 50 6.51 13.37 3.10
N SER A 51 6.59 14.49 3.79
CA SER A 51 5.43 15.32 4.08
C SER A 51 4.69 15.67 2.77
N PRO A 52 3.40 16.00 2.85
CA PRO A 52 2.65 16.47 1.68
C PRO A 52 3.35 17.64 0.97
N GLU A 53 3.98 18.54 1.73
CA GLU A 53 4.72 19.69 1.20
C GLU A 53 5.98 19.27 0.43
N GLU A 54 6.80 18.38 1.00
CA GLU A 54 7.97 17.83 0.31
C GLU A 54 7.60 17.07 -0.97
N THR A 55 6.48 16.35 -0.93
CA THR A 55 5.96 15.63 -2.09
C THR A 55 5.50 16.60 -3.19
N LEU A 56 4.80 17.68 -2.81
CA LEU A 56 4.36 18.71 -3.75
C LEU A 56 5.55 19.42 -4.41
N ASP A 57 6.58 19.74 -3.63
CA ASP A 57 7.78 20.39 -4.17
C ASP A 57 8.57 19.46 -5.09
N TRP A 58 8.67 18.16 -4.78
CA TRP A 58 9.24 17.16 -5.68
C TRP A 58 8.46 17.07 -6.99
N LEU A 59 7.14 16.94 -6.91
CA LEU A 59 6.29 16.89 -8.11
C LEU A 59 6.52 18.16 -8.97
N ARG A 60 6.56 19.36 -8.37
CA ARG A 60 6.76 20.66 -9.06
C ARG A 60 8.06 20.70 -9.83
N ARG A 61 9.11 20.13 -9.26
CA ARG A 61 10.45 20.14 -9.85
C ARG A 61 10.64 19.05 -10.90
N GLU A 62 10.12 17.85 -10.66
CA GLU A 62 10.48 16.67 -11.47
C GLU A 62 9.38 16.21 -12.43
N VAL A 63 8.11 16.41 -12.09
CA VAL A 63 6.97 15.83 -12.83
C VAL A 63 6.26 16.85 -13.70
N TRP A 64 5.90 18.02 -13.16
CA TRP A 64 5.19 19.05 -13.95
C TRP A 64 5.96 19.60 -15.16
N PRO A 65 7.30 19.67 -15.18
CA PRO A 65 8.04 20.10 -16.38
C PRO A 65 8.12 19.07 -17.50
N LEU A 66 7.66 17.82 -17.27
CA LEU A 66 7.72 16.78 -18.29
C LEU A 66 6.83 17.13 -19.50
N PRO A 67 7.20 16.69 -20.71
CA PRO A 67 6.41 16.96 -21.91
C PRO A 67 5.03 16.30 -21.81
N VAL A 68 4.00 17.06 -22.15
CA VAL A 68 2.62 16.57 -22.23
C VAL A 68 2.50 15.63 -23.44
N LEU A 69 2.35 14.34 -23.17
CA LEU A 69 2.23 13.29 -24.19
C LEU A 69 0.81 13.13 -24.73
N ASP A 70 -0.19 13.35 -23.87
CA ASP A 70 -1.61 13.24 -24.20
C ASP A 70 -2.26 14.61 -23.97
N ARG A 71 -2.92 15.12 -25.00
CA ARG A 71 -3.58 16.44 -25.00
C ARG A 71 -5.10 16.34 -24.96
N ARG A 72 -5.64 15.13 -24.84
CA ARG A 72 -7.06 14.93 -24.58
C ARG A 72 -7.46 15.68 -23.32
N THR A 73 -8.68 16.18 -23.29
CA THR A 73 -9.25 16.75 -22.08
C THR A 73 -9.43 15.66 -21.02
N ASP A 74 -9.62 16.08 -19.77
CA ASP A 74 -10.02 15.20 -18.68
C ASP A 74 -11.24 14.35 -19.03
N ASP A 75 -12.27 14.94 -19.64
CA ASP A 75 -13.47 14.21 -20.08
C ASP A 75 -13.15 13.17 -21.17
N GLU A 76 -12.35 13.52 -22.18
CA GLU A 76 -11.93 12.59 -23.24
C GLU A 76 -11.02 11.46 -22.75
N ILE A 77 -10.25 11.70 -21.68
CA ILE A 77 -9.43 10.68 -21.01
C ILE A 77 -10.34 9.71 -20.24
N LEU A 78 -11.37 10.24 -19.57
CA LEU A 78 -12.32 9.46 -18.78
C LEU A 78 -13.42 8.80 -19.63
N GLY A 79 -13.55 9.17 -20.91
CA GLY A 79 -14.57 8.65 -21.81
C GLY A 79 -15.93 9.34 -21.65
N TYR A 80 -15.97 10.50 -20.99
CA TYR A 80 -17.18 11.31 -20.91
C TYR A 80 -17.35 12.11 -22.19
N ASN A 81 -18.57 12.09 -22.74
CA ASN A 81 -18.98 13.05 -23.74
C ASN A 81 -19.28 14.41 -23.10
N THR A 82 -19.57 15.42 -23.91
CA THR A 82 -19.91 16.78 -23.45
C THR A 82 -21.15 16.87 -22.55
N ASP A 83 -21.94 15.79 -22.49
CA ASP A 83 -23.14 15.68 -21.66
C ASP A 83 -22.89 14.90 -20.36
N GLY A 84 -21.64 14.46 -20.11
CA GLY A 84 -21.25 13.71 -18.92
C GLY A 84 -21.64 12.23 -18.95
N HIS A 85 -21.98 11.68 -20.12
CA HIS A 85 -22.25 10.25 -20.31
C HIS A 85 -21.02 9.50 -20.81
N PHE A 86 -20.85 8.26 -20.35
CA PHE A 86 -19.80 7.36 -20.83
C PHE A 86 -20.11 6.95 -22.28
N ALA A 87 -19.23 7.32 -23.21
CA ALA A 87 -19.36 7.02 -24.64
C ALA A 87 -18.67 5.70 -25.02
#